data_AF-A0A6J5AQU1-F1
#
_entry.id   AF-A0A6J5AQU1-F1
#
_cell.length_a   1.000
_cell.length_b   1.000
_cell.length_c   1.000
_cell.angle_alpha   90.00
_cell.angle_beta   90.00
_cell.angle_gamma   90.00
#
_symmetry.space_group_name_H-M   'P 1'
#
loop_
_entity.id
_entity.type
_entity.pdbx_description
1 polymer ?
#
loop_
_entity_poly.entity_id
_entity_poly.type
_entity_poly.pdbx_seq_one_letter_code
_entity_poly.pdbx_strand_id
1 'polypeptide(L)' 'MVVAENHTVIGGLGEAVAAELMRAGVSYPFRQVGLPDAFLAAGALPTLHDRYGISTSTMVEAIKRWLV' A
#
# COMPACT_ATOMS: atom_id res chain seq x y z
N MET A 1 4.78 7.96 7.31
CA MET A 1 4.26 8.19 5.95
C MET A 1 3.62 6.92 5.44
N VAL A 2 2.48 7.06 4.77
CA VAL A 2 1.76 5.95 4.13
C VAL A 2 1.70 6.25 2.64
N VAL A 3 2.15 5.31 1.80
CA VAL A 3 1.98 5.37 0.34
C VAL A 3 0.93 4.33 -0.03
N ALA A 4 -0.07 4.74 -0.82
CA ALA A 4 -1.14 3.87 -1.27
C ALA A 4 -1.16 3.82 -2.80
N GLU A 5 -1.24 2.61 -3.37
CA GLU A 5 -1.27 2.38 -4.81
C GLU A 5 -2.23 1.25 -5.19
N ASN A 6 -2.86 1.36 -6.36
CA ASN A 6 -3.63 0.27 -6.98
C ASN A 6 -2.72 -0.54 -7.93
N HIS A 7 -1.59 -0.99 -7.40
CA HIS A 7 -0.54 -1.72 -8.10
C HIS A 7 0.16 -2.66 -7.10
N THR A 8 0.97 -3.61 -7.59
CA THR A 8 1.81 -4.43 -6.71
C THR A 8 2.77 -3.54 -5.92
N VAL A 9 2.98 -3.88 -4.65
CA VAL A 9 3.94 -3.20 -3.77
C VAL A 9 5.39 -3.36 -4.25
N ILE A 10 5.67 -4.37 -5.08
CA ILE A 10 6.99 -4.65 -5.63
C ILE A 10 7.24 -3.81 -6.89
N GLY A 11 8.31 -3.03 -6.91
CA GLY A 11 8.64 -2.13 -8.03
C GLY A 11 7.65 -0.98 -8.23
N GLY A 12 6.72 -0.78 -7.29
CA GLY A 12 5.62 0.16 -7.39
C GLY A 12 5.96 1.59 -6.95
N LEU A 13 4.91 2.39 -6.76
CA LEU A 13 5.02 3.76 -6.25
C LEU A 13 5.68 3.80 -4.87
N GLY A 14 5.34 2.85 -3.99
CA GLY A 14 5.92 2.74 -2.65
C GLY A 14 7.44 2.63 -2.68
N GLU A 15 8.00 1.84 -3.58
CA GLU A 15 9.46 1.69 -3.72
C GLU A 15 10.09 2.92 -4.39
N ALA A 16 9.43 3.52 -5.38
CA ALA A 16 9.91 4.77 -5.99
C ALA A 16 10.04 5.89 -4.95
N VAL A 17 9.02 6.06 -4.10
CA VAL A 17 9.04 7.03 -3.00
C VAL A 17 10.11 6.67 -1.96
N ALA A 18 10.21 5.40 -1.56
CA ALA A 18 11.22 4.96 -0.59
C ALA A 18 12.65 5.21 -1.11
N ALA A 19 12.92 4.93 -2.38
CA ALA A 19 14.21 5.18 -3.01
C ALA A 19 14.56 6.68 -3.00
N GLU A 20 13.60 7.55 -3.27
CA GLU A 20 13.82 9.00 -3.26
C GLU A 20 14.14 9.51 -1.84
N LEU A 21 13.38 9.06 -0.83
CA LEU A 21 13.67 9.40 0.57
C LEU A 21 15.07 8.95 0.99
N MET A 22 15.46 7.74 0.62
CA MET A 22 16.76 7.18 0.96
C MET A 22 17.90 7.99 0.32
N ARG A 23 17.76 8.37 -0.97
CA ARG A 23 18.74 9.24 -1.65
C ARG A 23 18.82 10.63 -1.03
N ALA A 24 17.70 11.15 -0.55
CA ALA A 24 17.63 12.43 0.15
C ALA A 24 18.11 12.36 1.62
N GLY A 25 18.45 11.17 2.14
CA GLY A 25 18.86 10.97 3.53
C GLY A 25 17.72 11.16 4.55
N VAL A 26 16.47 11.06 4.12
CA VAL A 26 15.28 11.25 4.96
C VAL A 26 14.81 9.89 5.48
N SER A 27 14.80 9.72 6.82
CA SER A 27 14.29 8.52 7.48
C SER A 27 13.04 8.82 8.30
N TYR A 28 11.96 8.08 8.05
CA TYR A 28 10.70 8.18 8.76
C TYR A 28 9.98 6.82 8.72
N PRO A 29 9.14 6.46 9.72
CA PRO A 29 8.30 5.27 9.65
C PRO A 29 7.50 5.20 8.33
N PHE A 30 7.79 4.22 7.51
CA PHE A 30 7.25 4.07 6.16
C PHE A 30 6.33 2.83 6.09
N ARG A 31 5.14 3.01 5.53
CA ARG A 31 4.13 1.96 5.34
C ARG A 31 3.61 2.02 3.91
N GLN A 32 3.34 0.87 3.32
CA GLN A 32 2.74 0.76 1.99
C GLN A 32 1.36 0.11 2.09
N VAL A 33 0.45 0.57 1.23
CA VAL A 33 -0.82 -0.07 0.90
C VAL A 33 -0.78 -0.34 -0.59
N GLY A 34 -0.90 -1.60 -0.99
CA GLY A 34 -0.88 -2.01 -2.37
C GLY A 34 -1.26 -3.48 -2.52
N LEU A 35 -1.27 -3.94 -3.76
CA LEU A 35 -1.61 -5.31 -4.11
C LEU A 35 -0.45 -6.26 -3.78
N PRO A 36 -0.75 -7.53 -3.44
CA PRO A 36 0.30 -8.53 -3.23
C PRO A 36 1.03 -8.85 -4.54
N ASP A 37 2.25 -9.37 -4.42
CA ASP A 37 2.97 -9.97 -5.54
C ASP A 37 2.37 -11.34 -5.90
N ALA A 38 1.20 -11.30 -6.52
CA ALA A 38 0.44 -12.49 -6.90
C ALA A 38 -0.56 -12.16 -8.01
N PHE A 39 -0.99 -13.20 -8.73
CA PHE A 39 -2.15 -13.09 -9.60
C PHE A 39 -3.41 -12.84 -8.78
N LEU A 40 -4.21 -11.88 -9.21
CA LEU A 40 -5.47 -11.53 -8.56
C LEU A 40 -6.62 -12.38 -9.09
N ALA A 41 -7.60 -12.59 -8.23
CA ALA A 41 -8.85 -13.23 -8.61
C ALA A 41 -9.66 -12.33 -9.55
N ALA A 42 -10.40 -12.96 -10.47
CA ALA A 42 -11.43 -12.26 -11.23
C ALA A 42 -12.68 -12.06 -10.35
N GLY A 43 -13.32 -10.90 -10.47
CA GLY A 43 -14.49 -10.56 -9.69
C GLY A 43 -14.85 -9.09 -9.75
N ALA A 44 -15.89 -8.69 -9.03
CA ALA A 44 -16.29 -7.29 -8.92
C ALA A 44 -15.23 -6.48 -8.15
N LEU A 45 -14.87 -5.31 -8.69
CA LEU A 45 -13.83 -4.44 -8.11
C LEU A 45 -14.02 -4.16 -6.61
N PRO A 46 -15.23 -3.83 -6.09
CA PRO A 46 -15.40 -3.59 -4.65
C PRO A 46 -14.97 -4.79 -3.79
N THR A 47 -15.39 -5.99 -4.17
CA THR A 47 -15.03 -7.23 -3.47
C THR A 47 -13.53 -7.50 -3.54
N LEU A 48 -12.90 -7.22 -4.68
CA LEU A 48 -11.45 -7.40 -4.83
C LEU A 48 -10.68 -6.36 -3.98
N HIS A 49 -11.13 -5.11 -3.93
CA HIS A 49 -10.51 -4.08 -3.11
C HIS A 49 -10.53 -4.42 -1.63
N ASP A 50 -11.66 -4.93 -1.11
CA ASP A 50 -11.76 -5.40 0.28
C ASP A 50 -10.84 -6.61 0.51
N ARG A 51 -10.88 -7.60 -0.40
CA ARG A 51 -10.06 -8.81 -0.31
C ARG A 51 -8.56 -8.51 -0.25
N TYR A 52 -8.10 -7.57 -1.07
CA TYR A 52 -6.68 -7.21 -1.18
C TYR A 52 -6.28 -6.03 -0.31
N GLY A 53 -7.20 -5.51 0.51
CA GLY A 53 -6.91 -4.51 1.54
C GLY A 53 -6.67 -3.10 1.02
N ILE A 54 -7.14 -2.78 -0.18
CA ILE A 54 -7.04 -1.44 -0.79
C ILE A 54 -8.37 -0.68 -0.80
N SER A 55 -9.43 -1.23 -0.21
CA SER A 55 -10.67 -0.49 0.01
C SER A 55 -10.51 0.55 1.12
N THR A 56 -11.35 1.59 1.09
CA THR A 56 -11.31 2.68 2.07
C THR A 56 -11.45 2.18 3.51
N SER A 57 -12.36 1.25 3.76
CA SER A 57 -12.58 0.66 5.10
C SER A 57 -11.33 -0.05 5.60
N THR A 58 -10.76 -0.95 4.80
CA THR A 58 -9.56 -1.70 5.19
C THR A 58 -8.35 -0.79 5.38
N MET A 59 -8.18 0.22 4.53
CA MET A 59 -7.12 1.22 4.68
C MET A 59 -7.25 2.01 5.97
N VAL A 60 -8.46 2.50 6.30
CA VAL A 60 -8.70 3.24 7.55
C VAL A 60 -8.37 2.38 8.77
N GLU A 61 -8.77 1.11 8.78
CA GLU A 61 -8.44 0.19 9.87
C GLU A 61 -6.94 -0.06 10.00
N ALA A 62 -6.25 -0.29 8.87
CA ALA A 62 -4.80 -0.49 8.86
C ALA A 62 -4.06 0.73 9.39
N ILE A 63 -4.44 1.93 8.92
CA ILE A 63 -3.83 3.19 9.36
C ILE A 63 -4.06 3.40 10.85
N LYS A 64 -5.28 3.18 11.35
CA LYS A 64 -5.57 3.27 12.79
C LYS A 64 -4.68 2.34 13.62
N ARG A 65 -4.46 1.10 13.16
CA ARG A 65 -3.55 0.14 13.84
C ARG A 65 -2.09 0.59 13.85
N TRP A 66 -1.65 1.42 12.92
CA TRP A 66 -0.27 1.92 12.87
C TRP A 66 -0.02 3.18 13.70
N LEU A 67 -1.08 3.88 14.10
CA LEU A 67 -0.99 5.10 14.92
C LEU A 67 -0.86 4.82 16.41
N VAL A 68 -1.06 3.56 16.83
CA VAL A 68 -1.02 3.10 18.23
C VAL A 68 0.28 2.39 18.54
#